data_AF-A0A523YRQ5-F1
#
_entry.id   AF-A0A523YRQ5-F1
#
_cell.length_a   1.000
_cell.length_b   1.000
_cell.length_c   1.000
_cell.angle_alpha   90.00
_cell.angle_beta   90.00
_cell.angle_gamma   90.00
#
_symmetry.space_group_name_H-M   'P 1'
#
loop_
_entity.id
_entity.type
_entity.pdbx_description
1 polymer ?
#
loop_
_entity_poly.entity_id
_entity_poly.type
_entity_poly.pdbx_seq_one_letter_code
_entity_poly.pdbx_strand_id
1 'polypeptide(L)'
;EFNRDFDIRNKYRTKSMLLVAMKDTEGKIIGVLQLINSTNSQGKVVSFDTKIESLVSSLASQAAVAIKNAQLLKEIKDIFEALIRYSVSAIDARSPFTAGHSRQVAKYTMALAQAINDTHEGLYANISFSPAQLEELNYAAWLHDIGKIGVREWVLDKRTHLSDAKMDALISRFENIKASAITDTQEKKLKSFHSKGESATEIRELDKELKARIKQIDEKLAFIKKINTGNFLTESELTHLEEIYQKKYLDLEGEKRNYLTDFEFENLSVTKGNLTKKEIEEIQSHVTHTENIVNNIPFSGHLKMVPVFAAGHHEMLDGSGYTKHVKADHIPIQTRIITVADIYEALIAKDRPYKKSMDPIKSLAILKEEAKNGRLDKELVRIFIEKRVYETREDN
;
A
#
# COMPACT_ATOMS: atom_id res chain seq x y z
N GLU A 1 -11.27 -56.19 -11.95
CA GLU A 1 -10.23 -57.20 -12.18
C GLU A 1 -8.90 -56.74 -11.58
N PHE A 2 -8.01 -57.66 -11.21
CA PHE A 2 -6.70 -57.32 -10.65
C PHE A 2 -5.74 -56.83 -11.75
N ASN A 3 -5.31 -55.57 -11.68
CA ASN A 3 -4.32 -54.99 -12.59
C ASN A 3 -2.91 -55.47 -12.19
N ARG A 4 -2.18 -56.11 -13.11
CA ARG A 4 -0.82 -56.67 -12.90
C ARG A 4 0.32 -55.70 -13.27
N ASP A 5 0.03 -54.51 -13.76
CA ASP A 5 1.05 -53.56 -14.25
C ASP A 5 2.00 -53.11 -13.13
N PHE A 6 1.51 -53.02 -11.89
CA PHE A 6 2.35 -52.72 -10.72
C PHE A 6 3.34 -53.85 -10.43
N ASP A 7 2.85 -55.09 -10.40
CA ASP A 7 3.64 -56.30 -10.15
C ASP A 7 4.74 -56.44 -11.21
N ILE A 8 4.40 -56.24 -12.50
CA ILE A 8 5.35 -56.32 -13.62
C ILE A 8 6.42 -55.22 -13.52
N ARG A 9 6.01 -53.96 -13.29
CA ARG A 9 6.96 -52.82 -13.21
C ARG A 9 7.92 -52.92 -12.04
N ASN A 10 7.47 -53.43 -10.89
CA ASN A 10 8.27 -53.45 -9.65
C ASN A 10 8.91 -54.81 -9.35
N LYS A 11 8.82 -55.79 -10.28
CA LYS A 11 9.25 -57.18 -10.04
C LYS A 11 8.68 -57.75 -8.73
N TYR A 12 7.43 -57.39 -8.43
CA TYR A 12 6.71 -57.78 -7.22
C TYR A 12 5.67 -58.85 -7.56
N ARG A 13 5.30 -59.70 -6.60
CA ARG A 13 4.26 -60.72 -6.80
C ARG A 13 3.20 -60.64 -5.70
N THR A 14 2.05 -60.11 -6.04
CA THR A 14 0.88 -60.04 -5.18
C THR A 14 0.21 -61.43 -5.08
N LYS A 15 0.01 -61.92 -3.86
CA LYS A 15 -0.57 -63.24 -3.55
C LYS A 15 -1.75 -63.17 -2.58
N SER A 16 -1.81 -62.14 -1.73
CA SER A 16 -2.95 -61.87 -0.85
C SER A 16 -3.22 -60.38 -0.79
N MET A 17 -4.48 -59.97 -0.64
CA MET A 17 -4.87 -58.56 -0.54
C MET A 17 -6.04 -58.37 0.43
N LEU A 18 -5.98 -57.32 1.24
CA LEU A 18 -7.08 -56.84 2.08
C LEU A 18 -7.35 -55.38 1.72
N LEU A 19 -8.60 -55.07 1.41
CA LEU A 19 -9.07 -53.74 1.04
C LEU A 19 -10.13 -53.31 2.03
N VAL A 20 -9.91 -52.19 2.70
CA VAL A 20 -10.87 -51.65 3.67
C VAL A 20 -11.21 -50.22 3.33
N ALA A 21 -12.50 -49.92 3.24
CA ALA A 21 -12.99 -48.57 2.96
C ALA A 21 -12.68 -47.66 4.15
N MET A 22 -12.11 -46.50 3.86
CA MET A 22 -11.88 -45.42 4.83
C MET A 22 -13.14 -44.55 4.86
N LYS A 23 -13.90 -44.65 5.96
CA LYS A 23 -15.16 -43.92 6.14
C LYS A 23 -14.98 -42.80 7.16
N ASP A 24 -15.49 -41.61 6.85
CA ASP A 24 -15.56 -40.52 7.80
C ASP A 24 -16.69 -40.73 8.84
N THR A 25 -16.88 -39.74 9.72
CA THR A 25 -17.91 -39.76 10.77
C THR A 25 -19.34 -39.78 10.24
N GLU A 26 -19.57 -39.41 8.98
CA GLU A 26 -20.87 -39.44 8.30
C GLU A 26 -21.07 -40.73 7.48
N GLY A 27 -20.09 -41.63 7.50
CA GLY A 27 -20.11 -42.88 6.75
C GLY A 27 -19.74 -42.74 5.27
N LYS A 28 -19.31 -41.55 4.83
CA LYS A 28 -18.86 -41.32 3.45
C LYS A 28 -17.47 -41.92 3.25
N ILE A 29 -17.29 -42.63 2.15
CA ILE A 29 -15.99 -43.22 1.78
C ILE A 29 -15.10 -42.10 1.24
N ILE A 30 -13.99 -41.84 1.92
CA ILE A 30 -13.00 -40.82 1.53
C ILE A 30 -11.72 -41.43 0.93
N GLY A 31 -11.58 -42.76 1.00
CA GLY A 31 -10.43 -43.49 0.49
C GLY A 31 -10.52 -45.00 0.74
N VAL A 32 -9.45 -45.70 0.40
CA VAL A 32 -9.32 -47.15 0.62
C VAL A 32 -7.94 -47.42 1.21
N LEU A 33 -7.90 -48.18 2.31
CA LEU A 33 -6.67 -48.72 2.87
C LEU A 33 -6.42 -50.10 2.26
N GLN A 34 -5.27 -50.27 1.63
CA GLN A 34 -4.88 -51.51 0.96
C GLN A 34 -3.67 -52.14 1.66
N LEU A 35 -3.80 -53.41 2.01
CA LEU A 35 -2.69 -54.24 2.48
C LEU A 35 -2.44 -55.37 1.47
N ILE A 36 -1.17 -55.65 1.19
CA ILE A 36 -0.74 -56.66 0.21
C ILE A 36 0.23 -57.62 0.90
N ASN A 37 0.11 -58.91 0.58
CA ASN A 37 1.01 -59.98 1.00
C ASN A 37 1.20 -60.10 2.52
N SER A 38 0.17 -60.57 3.24
CA SER A 38 0.29 -60.89 4.66
C SER A 38 1.29 -62.04 4.86
N THR A 39 2.21 -61.91 5.81
CA THR A 39 3.25 -62.93 6.08
C THR A 39 3.02 -63.61 7.42
N ASN A 40 3.35 -64.90 7.48
CA ASN A 40 3.41 -65.63 8.76
C ASN A 40 4.79 -65.44 9.44
N SER A 41 4.97 -66.03 10.62
CA SER A 41 6.23 -65.98 11.39
C SER A 41 7.45 -66.58 10.67
N GLN A 42 7.24 -67.34 9.59
CA GLN A 42 8.29 -67.91 8.74
C GLN A 42 8.52 -67.09 7.46
N GLY A 43 7.89 -65.93 7.32
CA GLY A 43 8.01 -65.05 6.15
C GLY A 43 7.25 -65.51 4.90
N LYS A 44 6.44 -66.57 4.98
CA LYS A 44 5.63 -67.08 3.87
C LYS A 44 4.35 -66.25 3.74
N VAL A 45 3.99 -65.87 2.51
CA VAL A 45 2.75 -65.14 2.24
C VAL A 45 1.54 -66.05 2.44
N VAL A 46 0.56 -65.59 3.21
CA VAL A 46 -0.68 -66.26 3.61
C VAL A 46 -1.89 -65.34 3.42
N SER A 47 -3.11 -65.87 3.50
CA SER A 47 -4.33 -65.06 3.49
C SER A 47 -4.46 -64.25 4.78
N PHE A 48 -5.11 -63.09 4.71
CA PHE A 48 -5.39 -62.26 5.88
C PHE A 48 -6.38 -62.96 6.83
N ASP A 49 -6.09 -62.94 8.13
CA ASP A 49 -7.01 -63.43 9.17
C ASP A 49 -8.18 -62.43 9.35
N THR A 50 -9.39 -62.95 9.53
CA THR A 50 -10.60 -62.21 9.95
C THR A 50 -10.39 -61.31 11.17
N LYS A 51 -9.53 -61.69 12.12
CA LYS A 51 -9.18 -60.81 13.26
C LYS A 51 -8.43 -59.56 12.83
N ILE A 52 -7.58 -59.69 11.81
CA ILE A 52 -6.82 -58.56 11.24
C ILE A 52 -7.78 -57.63 10.49
N GLU A 53 -8.82 -58.15 9.84
CA GLU A 53 -9.83 -57.34 9.14
C GLU A 53 -10.49 -56.32 10.08
N SER A 54 -10.93 -56.74 11.27
CA SER A 54 -11.55 -55.84 12.26
C SER A 54 -10.57 -54.76 12.76
N LEU A 55 -9.30 -55.13 12.98
CA LEU A 55 -8.26 -54.19 13.41
C LEU A 55 -7.95 -53.17 12.31
N VAL A 56 -7.80 -53.64 11.07
CA VAL A 56 -7.51 -52.78 9.90
C VAL A 56 -8.70 -51.87 9.60
N SER A 57 -9.94 -52.32 9.82
CA SER A 57 -11.12 -51.45 9.70
C SER A 57 -11.18 -50.34 10.74
N SER A 58 -10.80 -50.65 11.97
CA SER A 58 -10.69 -49.64 13.03
C SER A 58 -9.60 -48.61 12.70
N LEU A 59 -8.43 -49.08 12.24
CA LEU A 59 -7.34 -48.22 11.79
C LEU A 59 -7.73 -47.36 10.58
N ALA A 60 -8.39 -47.95 9.58
CA ALA A 60 -8.87 -47.26 8.39
C ALA A 60 -9.86 -46.13 8.74
N SER A 61 -10.73 -46.36 9.73
CA SER A 61 -11.67 -45.34 10.22
C SER A 61 -10.94 -44.20 10.94
N GLN A 62 -9.96 -44.49 11.81
CA GLN A 62 -9.15 -43.45 12.47
C GLN A 62 -8.32 -42.64 11.47
N ALA A 63 -7.69 -43.31 10.50
CA ALA A 63 -6.97 -42.65 9.43
C ALA A 63 -7.90 -41.78 8.56
N ALA A 64 -9.14 -42.22 8.32
CA ALA A 64 -10.13 -41.43 7.59
C ALA A 64 -10.44 -40.11 8.30
N VAL A 65 -10.72 -40.17 9.61
CA VAL A 65 -10.97 -38.98 10.43
C VAL A 65 -9.79 -38.02 10.41
N ALA A 66 -8.55 -38.53 10.58
CA ALA A 66 -7.35 -37.71 10.57
C ALA A 66 -7.12 -37.01 9.21
N ILE A 67 -7.28 -37.74 8.10
CA ILE A 67 -7.15 -37.17 6.75
C ILE A 67 -8.23 -36.11 6.51
N LYS A 68 -9.48 -36.40 6.88
CA LYS A 68 -10.58 -35.43 6.72
C LYS A 68 -10.34 -34.17 7.53
N ASN A 69 -9.87 -34.30 8.77
CA ASN A 69 -9.50 -33.15 9.60
C ASN A 69 -8.36 -32.33 8.98
N ALA A 70 -7.31 -32.98 8.46
CA ALA A 70 -6.23 -32.28 7.78
C ALA A 70 -6.71 -31.54 6.52
N GLN A 71 -7.62 -32.14 5.75
CA GLN A 71 -8.26 -31.48 4.60
C GLN A 71 -9.11 -30.28 5.00
N LEU A 72 -9.95 -30.42 6.03
CA LEU A 72 -10.78 -29.32 6.55
C LEU A 72 -9.92 -28.16 7.04
N LEU A 73 -8.84 -28.43 7.78
CA LEU A 73 -7.90 -27.40 8.23
C LEU A 73 -7.23 -26.69 7.05
N LYS A 74 -6.86 -27.43 6.00
CA LYS A 74 -6.32 -26.84 4.77
C LYS A 74 -7.35 -25.96 4.07
N GLU A 75 -8.60 -26.42 3.93
CA GLU A 75 -9.68 -25.64 3.31
C GLU A 75 -9.96 -24.34 4.08
N ILE A 76 -10.00 -24.39 5.41
CA ILE A 76 -10.15 -23.20 6.26
C ILE A 76 -8.99 -22.22 6.02
N LYS A 77 -7.76 -22.73 5.98
CA LYS A 77 -6.58 -21.90 5.69
C LYS A 77 -6.65 -21.26 4.30
N ASP A 78 -7.00 -22.03 3.27
CA ASP A 78 -7.11 -21.54 1.89
C ASP A 78 -8.17 -20.43 1.78
N ILE A 79 -9.32 -20.59 2.44
CA ILE A 79 -10.38 -19.57 2.51
C ILE A 79 -9.89 -18.31 3.24
N PHE A 80 -9.21 -18.48 4.37
CA PHE A 80 -8.66 -17.38 5.15
C PHE A 80 -7.65 -16.56 4.35
N GLU A 81 -6.71 -17.22 3.67
CA GLU A 81 -5.74 -16.56 2.78
C GLU A 81 -6.44 -15.83 1.63
N ALA A 82 -7.43 -16.46 1.00
CA ALA A 82 -8.20 -15.84 -0.08
C ALA A 82 -8.95 -14.58 0.40
N LEU A 83 -9.54 -14.63 1.59
CA LEU A 83 -10.23 -13.48 2.18
C LEU A 83 -9.26 -12.33 2.46
N ILE A 84 -8.10 -12.59 3.06
CA ILE A 84 -7.07 -11.57 3.30
C ILE A 84 -6.64 -10.93 1.97
N ARG A 85 -6.27 -11.74 0.98
CA ARG A 85 -5.82 -11.24 -0.32
C ARG A 85 -6.90 -10.43 -1.01
N TYR A 86 -8.15 -10.86 -0.94
CA TYR A 86 -9.28 -10.14 -1.52
C TYR A 86 -9.53 -8.79 -0.81
N SER A 87 -9.58 -8.77 0.52
CA SER A 87 -9.79 -7.55 1.30
C SER A 87 -8.70 -6.53 1.07
N VAL A 88 -7.44 -6.96 1.05
CA VAL A 88 -6.29 -6.09 0.76
C VAL A 88 -6.36 -5.58 -0.67
N SER A 89 -6.63 -6.45 -1.65
CA SER A 89 -6.75 -6.03 -3.06
C SER A 89 -7.90 -5.02 -3.27
N ALA A 90 -9.01 -5.16 -2.53
CA ALA A 90 -10.12 -4.22 -2.58
C ALA A 90 -9.76 -2.85 -1.99
N ILE A 91 -8.95 -2.81 -0.94
CA ILE A 91 -8.44 -1.56 -0.34
C ILE A 91 -7.44 -0.90 -1.29
N ASP A 92 -6.51 -1.68 -1.84
CA ASP A 92 -5.54 -1.24 -2.86
C ASP A 92 -6.25 -0.69 -4.11
N ALA A 93 -7.44 -1.18 -4.46
CA ALA A 93 -8.21 -0.71 -5.61
C ALA A 93 -8.93 0.64 -5.38
N ARG A 94 -9.01 1.13 -4.14
CA ARG A 94 -9.59 2.46 -3.84
C ARG A 94 -8.73 3.61 -4.36
N SER A 95 -7.46 3.35 -4.64
CA SER A 95 -6.58 4.29 -5.32
C SER A 95 -5.98 3.60 -6.55
N PRO A 96 -6.04 4.22 -7.75
CA PRO A 96 -5.40 3.68 -8.94
C PRO A 96 -3.88 3.44 -8.79
N PHE A 97 -3.26 4.01 -7.76
CA PHE A 97 -1.82 3.98 -7.52
C PHE A 97 -1.37 2.88 -6.56
N THR A 98 -2.28 2.35 -5.74
CA THR A 98 -1.98 1.24 -4.81
C THR A 98 -2.31 -0.12 -5.40
N ALA A 99 -2.82 -0.19 -6.63
CA ALA A 99 -3.21 -1.44 -7.26
C ALA A 99 -2.04 -2.45 -7.33
N GLY A 100 -2.13 -3.51 -6.52
CA GLY A 100 -1.10 -4.55 -6.45
C GLY A 100 0.11 -4.19 -5.58
N HIS A 101 0.11 -3.04 -4.89
CA HIS A 101 1.15 -2.60 -3.96
C HIS A 101 1.40 -3.64 -2.88
N SER A 102 0.34 -4.01 -2.15
CA SER A 102 0.47 -4.93 -1.02
C SER A 102 0.97 -6.32 -1.44
N ARG A 103 0.60 -6.75 -2.65
CA ARG A 103 1.13 -7.98 -3.26
C ARG A 103 2.63 -7.90 -3.49
N GLN A 104 3.08 -6.78 -4.06
CA GLN A 104 4.48 -6.60 -4.43
C GLN A 104 5.36 -6.40 -3.19
N VAL A 105 4.88 -5.69 -2.17
CA VAL A 105 5.53 -5.58 -0.85
C VAL A 105 5.66 -6.95 -0.19
N ALA A 106 4.60 -7.77 -0.18
CA ALA A 106 4.67 -9.13 0.36
C ALA A 106 5.71 -9.98 -0.40
N LYS A 107 5.77 -9.86 -1.73
CA LYS A 107 6.75 -10.59 -2.54
C LYS A 107 8.19 -10.18 -2.21
N TYR A 108 8.47 -8.89 -2.16
CA TYR A 108 9.80 -8.38 -1.77
C TYR A 108 10.16 -8.77 -0.34
N THR A 109 9.20 -8.72 0.57
CA THR A 109 9.37 -9.15 1.96
C THR A 109 9.81 -10.62 2.03
N MET A 110 9.11 -11.50 1.31
CA MET A 110 9.43 -12.93 1.31
C MET A 110 10.74 -13.24 0.60
N ALA A 111 11.03 -12.56 -0.51
CA ALA A 111 12.31 -12.71 -1.21
C ALA A 111 13.49 -12.23 -0.36
N LEU A 112 13.34 -11.13 0.39
CA LEU A 112 14.36 -10.67 1.34
C LEU A 112 14.53 -11.64 2.52
N ALA A 113 13.43 -12.17 3.08
CA ALA A 113 13.50 -13.17 4.14
C ALA A 113 14.20 -14.47 3.69
N GLN A 114 13.93 -14.92 2.46
CA GLN A 114 14.63 -16.07 1.88
C GLN A 114 16.11 -15.77 1.62
N ALA A 115 16.42 -14.57 1.11
CA ALA A 115 17.80 -14.14 0.91
C ALA A 115 18.60 -14.09 2.22
N ILE A 116 17.96 -13.77 3.35
CA ILE A 116 18.57 -13.85 4.69
C ILE A 116 18.84 -15.31 5.05
N ASN A 117 17.89 -16.22 4.85
CA ASN A 117 18.10 -17.67 5.10
C ASN A 117 19.28 -18.24 4.30
N ASP A 118 19.51 -17.74 3.09
CA ASP A 118 20.58 -18.18 2.19
C ASP A 118 21.91 -17.44 2.44
N THR A 119 21.96 -16.50 3.40
CA THR A 119 23.14 -15.70 3.71
C THR A 119 23.89 -16.28 4.91
N HIS A 120 25.20 -16.50 4.74
CA HIS A 120 26.08 -17.07 5.77
C HIS A 120 27.19 -16.10 6.23
N GLU A 121 27.07 -14.83 5.87
CA GLU A 121 28.04 -13.77 6.19
C GLU A 121 27.33 -12.49 6.66
N GLY A 122 28.00 -11.66 7.44
CA GLY A 122 27.44 -10.40 7.94
C GLY A 122 26.59 -10.54 9.21
N LEU A 123 25.80 -9.51 9.52
CA LEU A 123 25.07 -9.41 10.80
C LEU A 123 23.98 -10.48 10.94
N TYR A 124 23.41 -10.92 9.81
CA TYR A 124 22.30 -11.87 9.77
C TYR A 124 22.69 -13.30 9.39
N ALA A 125 23.98 -13.61 9.34
CA ALA A 125 24.51 -14.95 9.00
C ALA A 125 23.94 -16.09 9.85
N ASN A 126 23.61 -15.82 11.11
CA ASN A 126 23.11 -16.80 12.07
C ASN A 126 21.58 -16.74 12.27
N ILE A 127 20.88 -15.93 11.45
CA ILE A 127 19.42 -15.84 11.50
C ILE A 127 18.84 -16.68 10.39
N SER A 128 17.90 -17.56 10.74
CA SER A 128 17.11 -18.31 9.78
C SER A 128 15.65 -18.36 10.21
N PHE A 129 14.75 -18.05 9.28
CA PHE A 129 13.32 -18.10 9.46
C PHE A 129 12.79 -19.50 9.12
N SER A 130 12.12 -20.12 10.08
CA SER A 130 11.36 -21.36 9.86
C SER A 130 10.16 -21.13 8.92
N PRO A 131 9.60 -22.20 8.31
CA PRO A 131 8.40 -22.09 7.48
C PRO A 131 7.22 -21.39 8.19
N ALA A 132 7.06 -21.61 9.50
CA ALA A 132 6.03 -20.95 10.30
C ALA A 132 6.28 -19.45 10.46
N GLN A 133 7.53 -19.02 10.66
CA GLN A 133 7.88 -17.59 10.75
C GLN A 133 7.76 -16.88 9.41
N LEU A 134 8.08 -17.57 8.30
CA LEU A 134 7.87 -17.06 6.95
C LEU A 134 6.39 -16.87 6.65
N GLU A 135 5.54 -17.80 7.09
CA GLU A 135 4.09 -17.65 6.98
C GLU A 135 3.57 -16.46 7.80
N GLU A 136 4.00 -16.32 9.06
CA GLU A 136 3.66 -15.19 9.92
C GLU A 136 4.06 -13.84 9.29
N LEU A 137 5.29 -13.76 8.76
CA LEU A 137 5.79 -12.58 8.07
C LEU A 137 4.99 -12.27 6.80
N ASN A 138 4.62 -13.29 6.02
CA ASN A 138 3.83 -13.12 4.81
C ASN A 138 2.45 -12.49 5.13
N TYR A 139 1.74 -13.00 6.14
CA TYR A 139 0.46 -12.41 6.55
C TYR A 139 0.61 -10.94 7.00
N ALA A 140 1.65 -10.64 7.77
CA ALA A 140 1.94 -9.27 8.19
C ALA A 140 2.19 -8.34 7.00
N ALA A 141 2.97 -8.79 6.01
CA ALA A 141 3.26 -8.03 4.82
C ALA A 141 2.02 -7.79 3.95
N TRP A 142 1.10 -8.75 3.87
CA TRP A 142 -0.19 -8.52 3.19
C TRP A 142 -1.06 -7.51 3.92
N LEU A 143 -1.03 -7.48 5.25
CA LEU A 143 -1.93 -6.67 6.08
C LEU A 143 -1.38 -5.30 6.48
N HIS A 144 -0.12 -4.98 6.19
CA HIS A 144 0.54 -3.75 6.66
C HIS A 144 -0.29 -2.48 6.39
N ASP A 145 -0.92 -2.43 5.21
CA ASP A 145 -1.66 -1.27 4.72
C ASP A 145 -3.19 -1.39 4.83
N ILE A 146 -3.72 -2.42 5.50
CA ILE A 146 -5.18 -2.65 5.62
C ILE A 146 -5.92 -1.45 6.24
N GLY A 147 -5.23 -0.65 7.06
CA GLY A 147 -5.77 0.55 7.68
C GLY A 147 -6.05 1.71 6.74
N LYS A 148 -5.58 1.68 5.48
CA LYS A 148 -5.93 2.70 4.46
C LYS A 148 -7.44 2.78 4.22
N ILE A 149 -8.21 1.76 4.61
CA ILE A 149 -9.68 1.82 4.63
C ILE A 149 -10.23 3.02 5.42
N GLY A 150 -9.53 3.47 6.46
CA GLY A 150 -9.93 4.61 7.30
C GLY A 150 -9.59 5.99 6.72
N VAL A 151 -8.76 6.06 5.67
CA VAL A 151 -8.32 7.33 5.08
C VAL A 151 -9.28 7.77 3.97
N ARG A 152 -9.59 9.06 3.90
CA ARG A 152 -10.48 9.62 2.87
C ARG A 152 -9.81 9.55 1.50
N GLU A 153 -10.60 9.18 0.50
CA GLU A 153 -10.14 8.95 -0.88
C GLU A 153 -9.47 10.20 -1.47
N TRP A 154 -10.04 11.39 -1.27
CA TRP A 154 -9.46 12.64 -1.80
C TRP A 154 -8.12 13.02 -1.15
N VAL A 155 -7.80 12.47 0.04
CA VAL A 155 -6.50 12.66 0.70
C VAL A 155 -5.50 11.65 0.16
N LEU A 156 -5.91 10.38 0.01
CA LEU A 156 -5.09 9.31 -0.59
C LEU A 156 -4.68 9.65 -2.02
N ASP A 157 -5.60 10.17 -2.83
CA ASP A 157 -5.40 10.43 -4.26
C ASP A 157 -4.94 11.86 -4.57
N LYS A 158 -4.58 12.65 -3.56
CA LYS A 158 -4.24 14.07 -3.75
C LYS A 158 -2.96 14.25 -4.57
N ARG A 159 -3.12 14.76 -5.81
CA ARG A 159 -2.01 14.95 -6.77
C ARG A 159 -1.43 16.35 -6.79
N THR A 160 -2.27 17.34 -6.57
CA THR A 160 -2.00 18.77 -6.64
C THR A 160 -2.48 19.41 -5.35
N HIS A 161 -2.07 20.65 -5.08
CA HIS A 161 -2.51 21.37 -3.89
C HIS A 161 -4.05 21.50 -3.84
N LEU A 162 -4.66 21.72 -5.01
CA LEU A 162 -6.10 21.83 -5.23
C LEU A 162 -6.52 20.86 -6.34
N SER A 163 -7.64 20.16 -6.12
CA SER A 163 -8.29 19.33 -7.14
C SER A 163 -8.73 20.15 -8.35
N ASP A 164 -8.89 19.52 -9.51
CA ASP A 164 -9.34 20.17 -10.75
C ASP A 164 -10.61 21.00 -10.56
N ALA A 165 -11.64 20.44 -9.91
CA ALA A 165 -12.89 21.17 -9.64
C ALA A 165 -12.69 22.44 -8.77
N LYS A 166 -11.71 22.43 -7.86
CA LYS A 166 -11.37 23.61 -7.03
C LYS A 166 -10.57 24.63 -7.83
N MET A 167 -9.69 24.17 -8.70
CA MET A 167 -8.98 25.04 -9.64
C MET A 167 -9.94 25.70 -10.62
N ASP A 168 -10.94 25.00 -11.13
CA ASP A 168 -11.96 25.57 -12.01
C ASP A 168 -12.77 26.66 -11.30
N ALA A 169 -13.19 26.41 -10.05
CA ALA A 169 -13.86 27.42 -9.24
C ALA A 169 -12.97 28.67 -9.00
N LEU A 170 -11.67 28.47 -8.78
CA LEU A 170 -10.70 29.56 -8.65
C LEU A 170 -10.56 30.32 -9.97
N ILE A 171 -10.46 29.64 -11.11
CA ILE A 171 -10.38 30.26 -12.44
C ILE A 171 -11.61 31.13 -12.69
N SER A 172 -12.82 30.61 -12.46
CA SER A 172 -14.05 31.39 -12.58
C SER A 172 -14.08 32.61 -11.64
N ARG A 173 -13.52 32.49 -10.43
CA ARG A 173 -13.36 33.65 -9.54
C ARG A 173 -12.43 34.70 -10.12
N PHE A 174 -11.32 34.30 -10.73
CA PHE A 174 -10.40 35.22 -11.39
C PHE A 174 -11.02 35.88 -12.64
N GLU A 175 -11.91 35.19 -13.35
CA GLU A 175 -12.72 35.81 -14.41
C GLU A 175 -13.67 36.86 -13.84
N ASN A 176 -14.33 36.59 -12.72
CA ASN A 176 -15.17 37.56 -12.03
C ASN A 176 -14.37 38.77 -11.52
N ILE A 177 -13.16 38.55 -11.01
CA ILE A 177 -12.24 39.63 -10.62
C ILE A 177 -11.89 40.53 -11.82
N LYS A 178 -11.66 39.94 -13.01
CA LYS A 178 -11.44 40.72 -14.25
C LYS A 178 -12.68 41.49 -14.65
N ALA A 179 -13.87 40.87 -14.61
CA ALA A 179 -15.13 41.54 -14.93
C ALA A 179 -15.41 42.72 -13.97
N SER A 180 -15.14 42.54 -12.68
CA SER A 180 -15.20 43.59 -11.66
C SER A 180 -14.25 44.76 -11.99
N ALA A 181 -12.99 44.48 -12.32
CA ALA A 181 -12.02 45.51 -12.72
C ALA A 181 -12.44 46.28 -13.98
N ILE A 182 -13.09 45.62 -14.94
CA ILE A 182 -13.66 46.26 -16.13
C ILE A 182 -14.81 47.18 -15.72
N THR A 183 -15.75 46.67 -14.93
CA THR A 183 -16.94 47.41 -14.47
C THR A 183 -16.55 48.66 -13.68
N ASP A 184 -15.64 48.53 -12.71
CA ASP A 184 -15.06 49.65 -11.95
C ASP A 184 -14.54 50.76 -12.88
N THR A 185 -13.80 50.38 -13.92
CA THR A 185 -13.21 51.33 -14.87
C THR A 185 -14.27 51.97 -15.75
N GLN A 186 -15.28 51.23 -16.21
CA GLN A 186 -16.38 51.79 -17.00
C GLN A 186 -17.21 52.79 -16.20
N GLU A 187 -17.49 52.51 -14.93
CA GLU A 187 -18.16 53.47 -14.04
C GLU A 187 -17.34 54.75 -13.84
N LYS A 188 -16.01 54.63 -13.65
CA LYS A 188 -15.11 55.78 -13.56
C LYS A 188 -15.13 56.61 -14.84
N LYS A 189 -15.14 55.97 -16.01
CA LYS A 189 -15.27 56.65 -17.32
C LYS A 189 -16.60 57.39 -17.42
N LEU A 190 -17.72 56.73 -17.14
CA LEU A 190 -19.05 57.36 -17.16
C LEU A 190 -19.13 58.59 -16.24
N LYS A 191 -18.56 58.50 -15.03
CA LYS A 191 -18.48 59.63 -14.09
C LYS A 191 -17.61 60.80 -14.63
N SER A 192 -16.50 60.51 -15.31
CA SER A 192 -15.66 61.53 -15.96
C SER A 192 -16.43 62.24 -17.10
N PHE A 193 -17.16 61.49 -17.93
CA PHE A 193 -18.03 62.06 -18.98
C PHE A 193 -19.09 63.02 -18.42
N HIS A 194 -19.75 62.65 -17.31
CA HIS A 194 -20.81 63.47 -16.72
C HIS A 194 -20.31 64.73 -15.99
N SER A 195 -19.04 64.78 -15.55
CA SER A 195 -18.56 65.83 -14.64
C SER A 195 -17.71 66.92 -15.28
N LYS A 196 -17.02 66.68 -16.42
CA LYS A 196 -16.07 67.67 -16.98
C LYS A 196 -16.08 67.86 -18.50
N GLY A 197 -16.90 67.15 -19.27
CA GLY A 197 -16.76 67.12 -20.73
C GLY A 197 -15.48 66.40 -21.17
N GLU A 198 -15.46 65.85 -22.38
CA GLU A 198 -14.46 64.87 -22.83
C GLU A 198 -12.99 65.28 -22.63
N SER A 199 -12.35 64.77 -21.58
CA SER A 199 -10.89 64.71 -21.50
C SER A 199 -10.45 63.38 -22.10
N ALA A 200 -10.24 63.35 -23.42
CA ALA A 200 -9.76 62.16 -24.14
C ALA A 200 -8.46 61.58 -23.55
N THR A 201 -7.68 62.41 -22.83
CA THR A 201 -6.49 62.01 -22.07
C THR A 201 -6.82 61.20 -20.82
N GLU A 202 -7.85 61.56 -20.04
CA GLU A 202 -8.24 60.81 -18.83
C GLU A 202 -8.76 59.41 -19.18
N ILE A 203 -9.56 59.29 -20.23
CA ILE A 203 -10.10 58.00 -20.69
C ILE A 203 -8.96 57.08 -21.15
N ARG A 204 -7.96 57.61 -21.87
CA ARG A 204 -6.79 56.84 -22.32
C ARG A 204 -5.94 56.34 -21.15
N GLU A 205 -5.77 57.15 -20.11
CA GLU A 205 -5.06 56.71 -18.89
C GLU A 205 -5.84 55.62 -18.16
N LEU A 206 -7.17 55.74 -18.01
CA LEU A 206 -8.02 54.69 -17.44
C LEU A 206 -7.95 53.37 -18.24
N ASP A 207 -7.89 53.44 -19.58
CA ASP A 207 -7.70 52.26 -20.43
C ASP A 207 -6.32 51.60 -20.24
N LYS A 208 -5.28 52.41 -20.07
CA LYS A 208 -3.92 51.93 -19.81
C LYS A 208 -3.84 51.27 -18.44
N GLU A 209 -4.45 51.88 -17.41
CA GLU A 209 -4.55 51.31 -16.06
C GLU A 209 -5.32 49.99 -16.06
N LEU A 210 -6.46 49.91 -16.76
CA LEU A 210 -7.24 48.68 -16.88
C LEU A 210 -6.45 47.56 -17.55
N LYS A 211 -5.75 47.85 -18.65
CA LYS A 211 -4.88 46.85 -19.31
C LYS A 211 -3.79 46.34 -18.38
N ALA A 212 -3.17 47.23 -17.61
CA ALA A 212 -2.16 46.85 -16.61
C ALA A 212 -2.78 45.99 -15.49
N ARG A 213 -3.96 46.35 -14.99
CA ARG A 213 -4.67 45.61 -13.93
C ARG A 213 -5.09 44.21 -14.40
N ILE A 214 -5.62 44.07 -15.61
CA ILE A 214 -5.96 42.77 -16.20
C ILE A 214 -4.72 41.90 -16.35
N LYS A 215 -3.63 42.45 -16.91
CA LYS A 215 -2.35 41.73 -17.04
C LYS A 215 -1.85 41.21 -15.70
N GLN A 216 -1.90 42.05 -14.66
CA GLN A 216 -1.52 41.66 -13.30
C GLN A 216 -2.43 40.58 -12.69
N ILE A 217 -3.70 40.51 -13.08
CA ILE A 217 -4.62 39.46 -12.62
C ILE A 217 -4.30 38.13 -13.32
N ASP A 218 -4.06 38.18 -14.63
CA ASP A 218 -3.68 36.99 -15.41
C ASP A 218 -2.32 36.42 -14.97
N GLU A 219 -1.34 37.27 -14.67
CA GLU A 219 -0.05 36.87 -14.09
C GLU A 219 -0.21 36.13 -12.75
N LYS A 220 -1.09 36.62 -11.87
CA LYS A 220 -1.39 35.96 -10.58
C LYS A 220 -2.06 34.60 -10.78
N LEU A 221 -3.00 34.51 -11.72
CA LEU A 221 -3.65 33.24 -12.02
C LEU A 221 -2.65 32.23 -12.60
N ALA A 222 -1.77 32.67 -13.50
CA ALA A 222 -0.72 31.83 -14.06
C ALA A 222 0.25 31.33 -12.97
N PHE A 223 0.60 32.19 -12.03
CA PHE A 223 1.40 31.84 -10.86
C PHE A 223 0.73 30.77 -9.98
N ILE A 224 -0.55 30.95 -9.64
CA ILE A 224 -1.32 29.97 -8.86
C ILE A 224 -1.38 28.61 -9.57
N LYS A 225 -1.62 28.61 -10.89
CA LYS A 225 -1.64 27.37 -11.70
C LYS A 225 -0.29 26.65 -11.64
N LYS A 226 0.82 27.40 -11.70
CA LYS A 226 2.18 26.84 -11.56
C LYS A 226 2.35 26.18 -10.19
N ILE A 227 2.02 26.89 -9.10
CA ILE A 227 2.15 26.37 -7.73
C ILE A 227 1.30 25.11 -7.55
N ASN A 228 0.06 25.10 -8.04
CA ASN A 228 -0.85 23.97 -7.82
C ASN A 228 -0.26 22.62 -8.25
N THR A 229 0.61 22.63 -9.26
CA THR A 229 1.29 21.43 -9.79
C THR A 229 2.74 21.25 -9.30
N GLY A 230 3.27 22.22 -8.56
CA GLY A 230 4.61 22.17 -7.98
C GLY A 230 4.65 21.22 -6.78
N ASN A 231 5.88 20.82 -6.39
CA ASN A 231 6.11 20.03 -5.17
C ASN A 231 6.91 20.82 -4.11
N PHE A 232 7.40 22.01 -4.48
CA PHE A 232 8.24 22.85 -3.65
C PHE A 232 7.84 24.29 -3.88
N LEU A 233 7.68 25.04 -2.79
CA LEU A 233 7.41 26.46 -2.81
C LEU A 233 8.59 27.20 -2.17
N THR A 234 9.17 28.16 -2.89
CA THR A 234 10.25 29.00 -2.33
C THR A 234 9.68 30.07 -1.40
N GLU A 235 10.49 30.61 -0.49
CA GLU A 235 10.06 31.70 0.40
C GLU A 235 9.54 32.91 -0.38
N SER A 236 10.20 33.27 -1.49
CA SER A 236 9.76 34.36 -2.36
C SER A 236 8.40 34.10 -3.01
N GLU A 237 8.10 32.84 -3.38
CA GLU A 237 6.81 32.47 -3.94
C GLU A 237 5.73 32.43 -2.86
N LEU A 238 6.06 32.02 -1.63
CA LEU A 238 5.13 32.07 -0.49
C LEU A 238 4.73 33.51 -0.16
N THR A 239 5.70 34.44 -0.09
CA THR A 239 5.41 35.87 0.12
C THR A 239 4.52 36.41 -1.00
N HIS A 240 4.77 36.02 -2.26
CA HIS A 240 3.91 36.44 -3.37
C HIS A 240 2.49 35.87 -3.27
N LEU A 241 2.34 34.62 -2.78
CA LEU A 241 1.03 34.02 -2.54
C LEU A 241 0.29 34.73 -1.40
N GLU A 242 0.98 35.13 -0.33
CA GLU A 242 0.43 35.93 0.76
C GLU A 242 -0.09 37.29 0.26
N GLU A 243 0.66 37.96 -0.62
CA GLU A 243 0.22 39.21 -1.25
C GLU A 243 -1.08 39.01 -2.04
N ILE A 244 -1.23 37.89 -2.74
CA ILE A 244 -2.47 37.55 -3.47
C ILE A 244 -3.61 37.28 -2.50
N TYR A 245 -3.35 36.54 -1.42
CA TYR A 245 -4.35 36.20 -0.41
C TYR A 245 -4.93 37.43 0.29
N GLN A 246 -4.12 38.47 0.54
CA GLN A 246 -4.59 39.73 1.13
C GLN A 246 -5.41 40.61 0.17
N LYS A 247 -5.45 40.30 -1.14
CA LYS A 247 -6.23 41.08 -2.10
C LYS A 247 -7.72 40.76 -2.03
N LYS A 248 -8.51 41.83 -2.22
CA LYS A 248 -9.96 41.77 -2.30
C LYS A 248 -10.47 42.40 -3.59
N TYR A 249 -11.61 41.92 -4.06
CA TYR A 249 -12.36 42.51 -5.17
C TYR A 249 -13.81 42.75 -4.73
N LEU A 250 -14.51 43.60 -5.47
CA LEU A 250 -15.96 43.79 -5.31
C LEU A 250 -16.67 42.80 -6.23
N ASP A 251 -17.56 41.99 -5.70
CA ASP A 251 -18.41 41.14 -6.53
C ASP A 251 -19.51 41.95 -7.24
N LEU A 252 -20.39 41.27 -7.96
CA LEU A 252 -21.49 41.90 -8.70
C LEU A 252 -22.55 42.53 -7.79
N GLU A 253 -22.56 42.17 -6.50
CA GLU A 253 -23.48 42.71 -5.48
C GLU A 253 -22.84 43.88 -4.72
N GLY A 254 -21.57 44.19 -5.00
CA GLY A 254 -20.81 45.26 -4.33
C GLY A 254 -20.13 44.82 -3.04
N GLU A 255 -20.10 43.51 -2.74
CA GLU A 255 -19.51 42.97 -1.53
C GLU A 255 -18.02 42.67 -1.73
N LYS A 256 -17.22 42.94 -0.69
CA LYS A 256 -15.77 42.71 -0.72
C LYS A 256 -15.46 41.23 -0.47
N ARG A 257 -14.97 40.54 -1.50
CA ARG A 257 -14.53 39.13 -1.42
C ARG A 257 -13.03 39.00 -1.61
N ASN A 258 -12.43 37.97 -1.02
CA ASN A 258 -11.01 37.67 -1.16
C ASN A 258 -10.70 37.05 -2.53
N TYR A 259 -9.49 37.26 -3.03
CA TYR A 259 -9.00 36.59 -4.24
C TYR A 259 -8.87 35.08 -4.03
N LEU A 260 -8.41 34.68 -2.85
CA LEU A 260 -8.26 33.30 -2.42
C LEU A 260 -9.06 33.06 -1.15
N THR A 261 -9.63 31.88 -1.02
CA THR A 261 -10.24 31.40 0.22
C THR A 261 -9.16 30.89 1.18
N ASP A 262 -9.47 30.85 2.47
CA ASP A 262 -8.57 30.31 3.51
C ASP A 262 -8.16 28.87 3.18
N PHE A 263 -9.08 28.06 2.67
CA PHE A 263 -8.81 26.71 2.21
C PHE A 263 -7.79 26.69 1.06
N GLU A 264 -7.98 27.50 0.02
CA GLU A 264 -7.06 27.53 -1.12
C GLU A 264 -5.68 28.01 -0.70
N PHE A 265 -5.62 29.03 0.16
CA PHE A 265 -4.36 29.52 0.69
C PHE A 265 -3.64 28.47 1.54
N GLU A 266 -4.33 27.83 2.50
CA GLU A 266 -3.76 26.75 3.34
C GLU A 266 -3.15 25.64 2.48
N ASN A 267 -3.85 25.25 1.41
CA ASN A 267 -3.39 24.19 0.52
C ASN A 267 -2.23 24.64 -0.38
N LEU A 268 -2.31 25.82 -1.01
CA LEU A 268 -1.26 26.34 -1.89
C LEU A 268 0.02 26.77 -1.15
N SER A 269 -0.07 27.03 0.15
CA SER A 269 1.07 27.45 0.99
C SER A 269 1.94 26.31 1.48
N VAL A 270 1.62 25.06 1.14
CA VAL A 270 2.43 23.89 1.51
C VAL A 270 3.79 24.00 0.81
N THR A 271 4.86 24.05 1.61
CA THR A 271 6.22 24.31 1.11
C THR A 271 6.93 23.09 0.54
N LYS A 272 6.55 21.89 0.98
CA LYS A 272 7.12 20.61 0.54
C LYS A 272 6.01 19.56 0.39
N GLY A 273 5.86 19.04 -0.82
CA GLY A 273 4.76 18.14 -1.18
C GLY A 273 3.43 18.89 -1.28
N ASN A 274 2.33 18.12 -1.38
CA ASN A 274 1.01 18.65 -1.77
C ASN A 274 -0.05 18.43 -0.67
N LEU A 275 0.38 17.89 0.47
CA LEU A 275 -0.47 17.55 1.60
C LEU A 275 -0.25 18.58 2.69
N THR A 276 -1.35 19.12 3.20
CA THR A 276 -1.37 19.94 4.41
C THR A 276 -0.98 19.08 5.62
N LYS A 277 -0.62 19.73 6.73
CA LYS A 277 -0.30 19.03 7.97
C LYS A 277 -1.42 18.09 8.43
N LYS A 278 -2.68 18.54 8.35
CA LYS A 278 -3.86 17.74 8.70
C LYS A 278 -4.01 16.52 7.80
N GLU A 279 -3.75 16.67 6.51
CA GLU A 279 -3.80 15.55 5.55
C GLU A 279 -2.66 14.56 5.76
N ILE A 280 -1.47 15.02 6.15
CA ILE A 280 -0.36 14.13 6.55
C ILE A 280 -0.75 13.33 7.79
N GLU A 281 -1.28 13.98 8.82
CA GLU A 281 -1.76 13.31 10.05
C GLU A 281 -2.85 12.27 9.71
N GLU A 282 -3.76 12.61 8.80
CA GLU A 282 -4.80 11.68 8.33
C GLU A 282 -4.21 10.49 7.56
N ILE A 283 -3.25 10.70 6.66
CA ILE A 283 -2.57 9.59 6.00
C ILE A 283 -1.88 8.72 7.04
N GLN A 284 -1.11 9.30 7.97
CA GLN A 284 -0.39 8.55 9.00
C GLN A 284 -1.33 7.74 9.91
N SER A 285 -2.58 8.18 10.09
CA SER A 285 -3.59 7.44 10.86
C SER A 285 -3.89 6.05 10.33
N HIS A 286 -3.56 5.74 9.06
CA HIS A 286 -3.71 4.39 8.50
C HIS A 286 -2.95 3.35 9.32
N VAL A 287 -1.83 3.69 9.94
CA VAL A 287 -1.06 2.76 10.79
C VAL A 287 -1.85 2.39 12.04
N THR A 288 -2.47 3.39 12.68
CA THR A 288 -3.35 3.16 13.83
C THR A 288 -4.59 2.37 13.42
N HIS A 289 -5.15 2.63 12.23
CA HIS A 289 -6.23 1.83 11.69
C HIS A 289 -5.80 0.38 11.40
N THR A 290 -4.61 0.16 10.83
CA THR A 290 -4.02 -1.16 10.64
C THR A 290 -3.93 -1.87 11.98
N GLU A 291 -3.29 -1.25 12.98
CA GLU A 291 -3.13 -1.79 14.32
C GLU A 291 -4.47 -2.23 14.94
N ASN A 292 -5.49 -1.37 14.86
CA ASN A 292 -6.82 -1.69 15.36
C ASN A 292 -7.45 -2.88 14.62
N ILE A 293 -7.32 -2.95 13.29
CA ILE A 293 -7.91 -4.05 12.51
C ILE A 293 -7.19 -5.37 12.83
N VAL A 294 -5.86 -5.39 12.77
CA VAL A 294 -5.09 -6.63 12.96
C VAL A 294 -5.15 -7.14 14.40
N ASN A 295 -5.30 -6.27 15.40
CA ASN A 295 -5.51 -6.68 16.80
C ASN A 295 -6.89 -7.29 17.05
N ASN A 296 -7.88 -7.02 16.20
CA ASN A 296 -9.21 -7.64 16.30
C ASN A 296 -9.29 -9.00 15.58
N ILE A 297 -8.29 -9.37 14.78
CA ILE A 297 -8.19 -10.70 14.17
C ILE A 297 -7.60 -11.65 15.21
N PRO A 298 -8.21 -12.82 15.47
CA PRO A 298 -7.77 -13.75 16.51
C PRO A 298 -6.54 -14.58 16.08
N PHE A 299 -5.46 -13.90 15.69
CA PHE A 299 -4.18 -14.55 15.41
C PHE A 299 -3.68 -15.28 16.65
N SER A 300 -3.32 -16.56 16.48
CA SER A 300 -2.89 -17.43 17.57
C SER A 300 -1.72 -18.33 17.14
N GLY A 301 -1.13 -19.05 18.08
CA GLY A 301 -0.02 -19.95 17.80
C GLY A 301 1.18 -19.22 17.19
N HIS A 302 1.64 -19.69 16.03
CA HIS A 302 2.78 -19.12 15.31
C HIS A 302 2.46 -17.85 14.52
N LEU A 303 1.20 -17.36 14.55
CA LEU A 303 0.79 -16.13 13.86
C LEU A 303 0.63 -14.92 14.81
N LYS A 304 0.90 -15.11 16.11
CA LYS A 304 0.60 -14.12 17.16
C LYS A 304 1.31 -12.76 16.98
N MET A 305 2.39 -12.70 16.22
CA MET A 305 3.15 -11.47 15.99
C MET A 305 2.74 -10.73 14.71
N VAL A 306 1.81 -11.27 13.91
CA VAL A 306 1.26 -10.58 12.72
C VAL A 306 0.84 -9.14 13.07
N PRO A 307 0.10 -8.88 14.17
CA PRO A 307 -0.28 -7.52 14.53
C PRO A 307 0.90 -6.57 14.74
N VAL A 308 1.95 -7.05 15.42
CA VAL A 308 3.15 -6.26 15.72
C VAL A 308 3.92 -5.94 14.45
N PHE A 309 4.07 -6.92 13.55
CA PHE A 309 4.81 -6.76 12.31
C PHE A 309 4.10 -5.83 11.34
N ALA A 310 2.79 -6.03 11.14
CA ALA A 310 1.97 -5.21 10.26
C ALA A 310 1.85 -3.77 10.76
N ALA A 311 1.56 -3.56 12.05
CA ALA A 311 1.39 -2.20 12.59
C ALA A 311 2.71 -1.42 12.72
N GLY A 312 3.86 -2.10 12.77
CA GLY A 312 5.15 -1.45 12.96
C GLY A 312 5.84 -0.97 11.67
N HIS A 313 5.26 -1.19 10.49
CA HIS A 313 5.98 -1.02 9.21
C HIS A 313 6.44 0.42 8.90
N HIS A 314 5.92 1.43 9.61
CA HIS A 314 6.36 2.83 9.52
C HIS A 314 7.31 3.30 10.62
N GLU A 315 7.72 2.40 11.52
CA GLU A 315 8.77 2.68 12.50
C GLU A 315 10.15 2.74 11.82
N MET A 316 11.01 3.65 12.28
CA MET A 316 12.36 3.85 11.75
C MET A 316 13.38 3.59 12.84
N LEU A 317 14.57 3.08 12.50
CA LEU A 317 15.56 2.67 13.49
C LEU A 317 16.06 3.82 14.38
N ASP A 318 16.05 5.06 13.87
CA ASP A 318 16.40 6.28 14.60
C ASP A 318 15.28 6.82 15.50
N GLY A 319 14.08 6.22 15.45
CA GLY A 319 12.88 6.66 16.16
C GLY A 319 12.10 7.77 15.46
N SER A 320 12.49 8.18 14.25
CA SER A 320 11.77 9.20 13.46
C SER A 320 10.52 8.68 12.76
N GLY A 321 10.28 7.36 12.81
CA GLY A 321 9.09 6.69 12.31
C GLY A 321 7.86 6.95 13.17
N TYR A 322 6.75 6.30 12.86
CA TYR A 322 5.47 6.47 13.56
C TYR A 322 4.70 5.14 13.61
N THR A 323 3.78 4.93 14.56
CA THR A 323 3.22 5.89 15.52
C THR A 323 3.79 5.83 16.94
N LYS A 324 4.53 4.77 17.28
CA LYS A 324 5.06 4.55 18.64
C LYS A 324 6.45 5.17 18.84
N HIS A 325 7.11 5.59 17.76
CA HIS A 325 8.44 6.20 17.79
C HIS A 325 9.47 5.28 18.47
N VAL A 326 9.34 3.98 18.24
CA VAL A 326 10.25 3.00 18.84
C VAL A 326 11.60 3.03 18.13
N LYS A 327 12.67 2.80 18.90
CA LYS A 327 14.04 2.75 18.36
C LYS A 327 14.41 1.32 17.94
N ALA A 328 15.49 1.21 17.17
CA ALA A 328 16.00 -0.04 16.60
C ALA A 328 15.81 -1.28 17.49
N ASP A 329 16.26 -1.24 18.75
CA ASP A 329 16.25 -2.38 19.68
C ASP A 329 14.86 -2.99 19.92
N HIS A 330 13.79 -2.23 19.68
CA HIS A 330 12.40 -2.64 19.88
C HIS A 330 11.66 -2.93 18.56
N ILE A 331 12.31 -2.77 17.41
CA ILE A 331 11.72 -3.05 16.09
C ILE A 331 12.17 -4.45 15.65
N PRO A 332 11.25 -5.44 15.57
CA PRO A 332 11.58 -6.78 15.10
C PRO A 332 12.16 -6.76 13.69
N ILE A 333 13.06 -7.69 13.38
CA ILE A 333 13.65 -7.81 12.03
C ILE A 333 12.57 -7.99 10.96
N GLN A 334 11.48 -8.72 11.26
CA GLN A 334 10.32 -8.89 10.40
C GLN A 334 9.71 -7.55 9.98
N THR A 335 9.49 -6.66 10.94
CA THR A 335 8.99 -5.30 10.69
C THR A 335 9.98 -4.52 9.80
N ARG A 336 11.29 -4.57 10.12
CA ARG A 336 12.31 -3.89 9.32
C ARG A 336 12.35 -4.38 7.87
N ILE A 337 12.15 -5.67 7.63
CA ILE A 337 12.06 -6.28 6.30
C ILE A 337 10.86 -5.67 5.55
N ILE A 338 9.67 -5.63 6.17
CA ILE A 338 8.48 -5.02 5.58
C ILE A 338 8.73 -3.55 5.25
N THR A 339 9.30 -2.78 6.18
CA THR A 339 9.62 -1.36 5.98
C THR A 339 10.52 -1.13 4.78
N VAL A 340 11.58 -1.93 4.61
CA VAL A 340 12.49 -1.82 3.44
C VAL A 340 11.74 -2.14 2.14
N ALA A 341 10.93 -3.21 2.14
CA ALA A 341 10.14 -3.62 0.98
C ALA A 341 9.08 -2.57 0.58
N ASP A 342 8.37 -2.03 1.57
CA ASP A 342 7.33 -1.02 1.38
C ASP A 342 7.88 0.30 0.82
N ILE A 343 8.96 0.82 1.43
CA ILE A 343 9.62 2.04 0.92
C ILE A 343 10.13 1.82 -0.50
N TYR A 344 10.71 0.65 -0.78
CA TYR A 344 11.18 0.36 -2.14
C TYR A 344 10.01 0.37 -3.14
N GLU A 345 8.92 -0.34 -2.85
CA GLU A 345 7.77 -0.39 -3.76
C GLU A 345 7.16 1.00 -3.95
N ALA A 346 6.99 1.77 -2.87
CA ALA A 346 6.48 3.15 -2.93
C ALA A 346 7.41 4.12 -3.68
N LEU A 347 8.68 3.78 -3.93
CA LEU A 347 9.59 4.59 -4.74
C LEU A 347 9.48 4.27 -6.23
N ILE A 348 9.31 2.98 -6.58
CA ILE A 348 9.30 2.50 -7.98
C ILE A 348 7.92 2.38 -8.59
N ALA A 349 6.89 2.21 -7.77
CA ALA A 349 5.52 2.16 -8.22
C ALA A 349 5.20 3.44 -9.01
N LYS A 350 4.29 3.29 -9.97
CA LYS A 350 3.85 4.40 -10.83
C LYS A 350 2.89 5.26 -10.02
N ASP A 351 3.35 5.82 -8.92
CA ASP A 351 2.50 6.41 -7.88
C ASP A 351 1.73 7.64 -8.37
N ARG A 352 2.12 8.22 -9.50
CA ARG A 352 1.61 9.52 -9.97
C ARG A 352 1.70 9.61 -11.50
N PRO A 353 0.67 10.09 -12.21
CA PRO A 353 0.71 10.31 -13.67
C PRO A 353 1.81 11.29 -14.10
N TYR A 354 2.33 12.07 -13.16
CA TYR A 354 3.35 13.10 -13.36
C TYR A 354 4.77 12.67 -12.96
N LYS A 355 4.92 11.56 -12.25
CA LYS A 355 6.21 10.99 -11.86
C LYS A 355 6.47 9.83 -12.81
N LYS A 356 7.40 9.98 -13.77
CA LYS A 356 7.95 8.81 -14.48
C LYS A 356 8.43 7.83 -13.40
N SER A 357 8.10 6.54 -13.53
CA SER A 357 8.59 5.49 -12.63
C SER A 357 10.05 5.78 -12.30
N MET A 358 10.35 5.87 -11.00
CA MET A 358 11.70 6.18 -10.59
C MET A 358 12.59 5.05 -11.08
N ASP A 359 13.66 5.42 -11.78
CA ASP A 359 14.66 4.47 -12.23
C ASP A 359 15.08 3.59 -11.03
N PRO A 360 15.03 2.25 -11.14
CA PRO A 360 15.35 1.36 -10.03
C PRO A 360 16.68 1.71 -9.34
N ILE A 361 17.68 2.19 -10.09
CA ILE A 361 18.98 2.59 -9.55
C ILE A 361 18.83 3.80 -8.61
N LYS A 362 17.98 4.77 -8.97
CA LYS A 362 17.69 5.93 -8.11
C LYS A 362 16.95 5.51 -6.84
N SER A 363 15.99 4.60 -6.92
CA SER A 363 15.27 4.10 -5.75
C SER A 363 16.20 3.37 -4.79
N LEU A 364 17.11 2.53 -5.31
CA LEU A 364 18.12 1.87 -4.49
C LEU A 364 19.12 2.87 -3.88
N ALA A 365 19.45 3.96 -4.57
CA ALA A 365 20.29 5.02 -4.01
C ALA A 365 19.61 5.73 -2.82
N ILE A 366 18.29 5.94 -2.88
CA ILE A 366 17.52 6.50 -1.76
C ILE A 366 17.56 5.53 -0.57
N LEU A 367 17.31 4.23 -0.78
CA LEU A 367 17.40 3.24 0.32
C LEU A 367 18.78 3.24 0.99
N LYS A 368 19.86 3.33 0.20
CA LYS A 368 21.23 3.43 0.74
C LYS A 368 21.43 4.67 1.59
N GLU A 369 20.90 5.82 1.15
CA GLU A 369 21.03 7.08 1.90
C GLU A 369 20.20 7.04 3.20
N GLU A 370 18.97 6.53 3.15
CA GLU A 370 18.13 6.32 4.34
C GLU A 370 18.79 5.38 5.36
N ALA A 371 19.42 4.30 4.88
CA ALA A 371 20.18 3.39 5.74
C ALA A 371 21.44 4.06 6.32
N LYS A 372 22.16 4.86 5.53
CA LYS A 372 23.33 5.63 5.98
C LYS A 372 22.94 6.61 7.09
N ASN A 373 21.79 7.27 6.95
CA ASN A 373 21.22 8.18 7.93
C ASN A 373 20.65 7.49 9.17
N GLY A 374 20.69 6.14 9.23
CA GLY A 374 20.25 5.37 10.39
C GLY A 374 18.74 5.20 10.49
N ARG A 375 17.98 5.54 9.44
CA ARG A 375 16.52 5.34 9.40
C ARG A 375 16.17 3.89 9.05
N LEU A 376 16.92 3.29 8.14
CA LEU A 376 16.77 1.89 7.71
C LEU A 376 17.92 1.00 8.15
N ASP A 377 17.64 -0.31 8.18
CA ASP A 377 18.62 -1.32 8.51
C ASP A 377 19.64 -1.50 7.38
N LYS A 378 20.89 -1.12 7.65
CA LYS A 378 21.99 -1.14 6.67
C LYS A 378 22.24 -2.53 6.09
N GLU A 379 22.13 -3.57 6.93
CA GLU A 379 22.39 -4.92 6.47
C GLU A 379 21.24 -5.45 5.62
N LEU A 380 19.98 -5.17 5.99
CA LEU A 380 18.84 -5.54 5.16
C LEU A 380 18.88 -4.86 3.79
N VAL A 381 19.20 -3.56 3.75
CA VAL A 381 19.35 -2.82 2.48
C VAL A 381 20.50 -3.37 1.65
N ARG A 382 21.62 -3.77 2.27
CA ARG A 382 22.74 -4.44 1.58
C ARG A 382 22.29 -5.76 0.95
N ILE A 383 21.66 -6.64 1.71
CA ILE A 383 21.16 -7.95 1.23
C ILE A 383 20.13 -7.75 0.11
N PHE A 384 19.19 -6.82 0.28
CA PHE A 384 18.16 -6.50 -0.71
C PHE A 384 18.77 -6.16 -2.08
N ILE A 385 19.88 -5.43 -2.09
CA ILE A 385 20.59 -5.00 -3.29
C ILE A 385 21.47 -6.10 -3.85
N GLU A 386 22.36 -6.70 -3.04
CA GLU A 386 23.32 -7.71 -3.50
C GLU A 386 22.65 -8.98 -4.00
N LYS A 387 21.57 -9.41 -3.34
CA LYS A 387 20.79 -10.59 -3.73
C LYS A 387 19.73 -10.28 -4.78
N ARG A 388 19.71 -9.04 -5.30
CA ARG A 388 18.82 -8.58 -6.39
C ARG A 388 17.34 -8.82 -6.09
N VAL A 389 16.94 -8.67 -4.82
CA VAL A 389 15.56 -8.87 -4.37
C VAL A 389 14.58 -8.00 -5.17
N TYR A 390 15.02 -6.79 -5.53
CA TYR A 390 14.26 -5.85 -6.33
C TYR A 390 13.84 -6.37 -7.73
N GLU A 391 14.54 -7.36 -8.28
CA GLU A 391 14.23 -7.96 -9.60
C GLU A 391 13.10 -8.98 -9.53
N THR A 392 12.63 -9.33 -8.33
CA THR A 392 11.48 -10.23 -8.15
C THR A 392 10.14 -9.56 -8.48
N ARG A 393 10.14 -8.34 -9.04
CA ARG A 393 8.91 -7.68 -9.52
C ARG A 393 8.21 -8.56 -10.56
N GLU A 394 6.91 -8.72 -10.44
CA GLU A 394 6.08 -9.22 -11.54
C GLU A 394 5.36 -8.03 -12.16
N ASP A 395 5.51 -7.84 -13.47
CA ASP A 395 4.64 -6.95 -14.21
C ASP A 395 3.27 -7.64 -14.30
N ASN A 396 2.23 -6.98 -13.77
CA ASN A 396 0.83 -7.41 -13.94
C ASN A 396 0.41 -7.36 -15.41
#